data_AF-A0A2I3GD04-F1
#
_entry.id   AF-A0A2I3GD04-F1
#
_cell.length_a   1.000
_cell.length_b   1.000
_cell.length_c   1.000
_cell.angle_alpha   90.00
_cell.angle_beta   90.00
_cell.angle_gamma   90.00
#
_symmetry.space_group_name_H-M   'P 1'
#
loop_
_entity.id
_entity.type
_entity.pdbx_description
1 polymer ?
#
loop_
_entity_poly.entity_id
_entity_poly.type
_entity_poly.pdbx_seq_one_letter_code
_entity_poly.pdbx_strand_id
1 'polypeptide(L)'
;MFPVGCIHQHLKSRTTGHGHVGATAAVYSAAILEYLAAEGLELAGNGSKYLKVKYEELDSLIKATIAGGGVIPHIHKSLIGKKGQQKIV
;
A
#
# COMPACT_ATOMS: atom_id res chain seq x y z
N MET A 1 -15.64 -6.29 3.48
CA MET A 1 -16.81 -5.45 3.13
C MET A 1 -16.82 -4.15 3.90
N PHE A 2 -16.74 -3.03 3.17
CA PHE A 2 -16.70 -1.67 3.74
C PHE A 2 -18.10 -1.08 3.97
N PRO A 3 -18.33 -0.28 5.03
CA PRO A 3 -19.65 0.24 5.38
C PRO A 3 -20.05 1.47 4.55
N VAL A 4 -20.87 1.27 3.52
CA VAL A 4 -21.35 2.33 2.61
C VAL A 4 -22.04 3.49 3.33
N GLY A 5 -22.89 3.19 4.32
CA GLY A 5 -23.61 4.22 5.09
C GLY A 5 -22.67 5.17 5.84
N CYS A 6 -21.65 4.61 6.50
CA CYS A 6 -20.63 5.40 7.18
C CYS A 6 -19.83 6.24 6.19
N ILE A 7 -19.41 5.65 5.07
CA ILE A 7 -18.67 6.37 4.02
C ILE A 7 -19.49 7.54 3.48
N HIS A 8 -20.79 7.33 3.23
CA HIS A 8 -21.69 8.39 2.77
C HIS A 8 -21.77 9.56 3.76
N GLN A 9 -21.85 9.27 5.07
CA GLN A 9 -21.82 10.29 6.12
C GLN A 9 -20.49 11.05 6.15
N HIS A 10 -19.36 10.33 6.05
CA HIS A 10 -18.04 10.97 5.97
C HIS A 10 -17.92 11.87 4.73
N LEU A 11 -18.41 11.44 3.58
CA LEU A 11 -18.43 12.25 2.37
C LEU A 11 -19.27 13.53 2.56
N LYS A 12 -20.46 13.42 3.15
CA LYS A 12 -21.31 14.58 3.47
C LYS A 12 -20.63 15.57 4.41
N SER A 13 -19.93 15.08 5.43
CA SER A 13 -19.21 15.94 6.38
C SER A 13 -18.04 16.72 5.75
N ARG A 14 -17.55 16.27 4.59
CA ARG A 14 -16.40 16.86 3.89
C ARG A 14 -16.79 17.71 2.68
N THR A 15 -18.09 17.85 2.37
CA THR A 15 -18.50 18.76 1.29
C THR A 15 -18.39 20.21 1.75
N THR A 16 -17.96 21.09 0.85
CA THR A 16 -17.92 22.53 1.10
C THR A 16 -19.25 23.16 0.70
N GLY A 17 -19.63 24.26 1.37
CA GLY A 17 -20.76 25.10 0.94
C GLY A 17 -22.11 24.40 0.85
N HIS A 18 -22.41 23.43 1.73
CA HIS A 18 -23.65 22.62 1.70
C HIS A 18 -23.82 21.74 0.45
N GLY A 19 -22.72 21.31 -0.18
CA GLY A 19 -22.78 20.43 -1.34
C GLY A 19 -23.45 19.08 -1.07
N HIS A 20 -24.24 18.61 -2.04
CA HIS A 20 -24.89 17.30 -1.99
C HIS A 20 -23.95 16.16 -2.39
N VAL A 21 -24.11 15.00 -1.76
CA VAL A 21 -23.40 13.75 -2.11
C VAL A 21 -24.40 12.76 -2.66
N GLY A 22 -24.15 12.28 -3.89
CA GLY A 22 -24.96 11.23 -4.51
C GLY A 22 -24.82 9.89 -3.79
N ALA A 23 -25.89 9.09 -3.76
CA ALA A 23 -25.88 7.77 -3.12
C ALA A 23 -24.82 6.84 -3.73
N THR A 24 -24.66 6.89 -5.06
CA THR A 24 -23.70 6.07 -5.82
C THR A 24 -22.24 6.42 -5.51
N ALA A 25 -21.95 7.67 -5.13
CA ALA A 25 -20.59 8.08 -4.77
C ALA A 25 -20.05 7.27 -3.59
N ALA A 26 -20.88 7.05 -2.56
CA ALA A 26 -20.49 6.27 -1.40
C ALA A 26 -20.29 4.79 -1.72
N VAL A 27 -21.11 4.22 -2.61
CA VAL A 27 -20.95 2.84 -3.08
C VAL A 27 -19.63 2.69 -3.83
N TYR A 28 -19.34 3.61 -4.75
CA TYR A 28 -18.11 3.61 -5.54
C TYR A 28 -16.87 3.77 -4.66
N SER A 29 -16.89 4.73 -3.72
CA SER A 29 -15.80 4.90 -2.75
C SER A 29 -15.60 3.66 -1.87
N ALA A 30 -16.68 3.03 -1.41
CA ALA A 30 -16.59 1.79 -0.63
C ALA A 30 -15.93 0.66 -1.43
N ALA A 31 -16.30 0.50 -2.70
CA ALA A 31 -15.71 -0.52 -3.57
C ALA A 31 -14.21 -0.30 -3.80
N ILE A 32 -13.77 0.95 -4.02
CA ILE A 32 -12.35 1.28 -4.18
C ILE A 32 -11.57 0.99 -2.89
N LEU A 33 -12.09 1.42 -1.74
CA LEU A 33 -11.45 1.18 -0.45
C LEU A 33 -11.36 -0.31 -0.14
N GLU A 34 -12.40 -1.07 -0.45
CA GLU A 34 -12.41 -2.52 -0.28
C GLU A 34 -11.40 -3.22 -1.18
N TYR A 35 -11.30 -2.81 -2.45
CA TYR A 35 -10.31 -3.32 -3.38
C TYR A 35 -8.87 -3.06 -2.89
N LEU A 36 -8.55 -1.82 -2.52
CA LEU A 36 -7.21 -1.45 -2.05
C LEU A 36 -6.85 -2.16 -0.74
N ALA A 37 -7.80 -2.31 0.18
CA ALA A 37 -7.58 -3.04 1.43
C ALA A 37 -7.35 -4.54 1.18
N ALA A 38 -8.10 -5.15 0.26
CA ALA A 38 -7.92 -6.55 -0.12
C ALA A 38 -6.55 -6.77 -0.77
N GLU A 39 -6.15 -5.90 -1.69
CA GLU A 39 -4.85 -5.95 -2.37
C GLU A 39 -3.69 -5.82 -1.37
N GLY A 40 -3.76 -4.84 -0.46
CA GLY A 40 -2.76 -4.67 0.60
C GLY A 40 -2.66 -5.87 1.54
N LEU A 41 -3.80 -6.48 1.88
CA LEU A 41 -3.84 -7.68 2.75
C LEU A 41 -3.29 -8.92 2.04
N GLU A 42 -3.60 -9.11 0.75
CA GLU A 42 -3.06 -10.20 -0.06
C GLU A 42 -1.52 -10.10 -0.13
N LEU A 43 -0.99 -8.91 -0.41
CA LEU A 43 0.45 -8.67 -0.47
C LEU A 43 1.13 -8.86 0.88
N ALA A 44 0.50 -8.41 1.97
CA ALA A 44 0.99 -8.63 3.33
C ALA A 44 1.02 -10.13 3.68
N GLY A 45 0.00 -10.89 3.28
CA GLY A 45 -0.10 -12.33 3.52
C GLY A 45 0.89 -13.17 2.71
N ASN A 46 1.13 -12.80 1.45
CA ASN A 46 2.06 -13.53 0.56
C ASN A 46 3.53 -13.14 0.73
N GLY A 47 3.84 -12.21 1.64
CA GLY A 47 5.19 -11.85 2.08
C GLY A 47 6.17 -11.61 0.94
N SER A 48 6.05 -10.48 0.23
CA SER A 48 7.01 -9.91 -0.77
C SER A 48 7.46 -10.81 -1.95
N LYS A 49 7.25 -12.12 -1.93
CA LYS A 49 7.98 -13.06 -2.78
C LYS A 49 7.36 -13.29 -4.15
N TYR A 50 6.11 -12.86 -4.39
CA TYR A 50 5.37 -13.35 -5.57
C TYR A 50 4.63 -12.29 -6.39
N LEU A 51 4.60 -11.02 -5.99
CA LEU A 51 3.77 -10.00 -6.66
C LEU A 51 4.51 -8.67 -6.83
N LYS A 52 5.61 -8.71 -7.61
CA LYS A 52 6.48 -7.55 -7.81
C LYS A 52 5.78 -6.35 -8.47
N VAL A 53 4.92 -6.60 -9.46
CA VAL A 53 4.18 -5.54 -10.18
C VAL A 53 3.18 -4.82 -9.25
N LYS A 54 2.39 -5.59 -8.48
CA LYS A 54 1.42 -5.06 -7.52
C LYS A 54 2.11 -4.30 -6.37
N TYR A 55 3.29 -4.76 -5.93
CA TYR A 55 4.10 -4.04 -4.95
C TYR A 55 4.54 -2.65 -5.46
N GLU A 56 5.01 -2.55 -6.71
CA GLU A 56 5.49 -1.27 -7.28
C GLU A 56 4.37 -0.22 -7.39
N GLU A 57 3.16 -0.63 -7.77
CA GLU A 57 2.00 0.27 -7.80
C GLU A 57 1.61 0.75 -6.41
N LEU A 58 1.62 -0.15 -5.42
CA LEU A 58 1.27 0.19 -4.04
C LEU A 58 2.34 1.03 -3.34
N ASP A 59 3.62 0.82 -3.64
CA ASP A 59 4.76 1.62 -3.16
C ASP A 59 4.68 3.06 -3.69
N SER A 60 4.27 3.23 -4.95
CA SER A 60 4.01 4.56 -5.53
C SER A 60 2.81 5.27 -4.88
N LEU A 61 1.75 4.52 -4.57
CA LEU A 61 0.53 5.04 -3.95
C LEU A 61 0.73 5.40 -2.47
N ILE A 62 1.40 4.54 -1.70
CA ILE A 62 1.55 4.68 -0.24
C ILE A 62 2.93 5.24 0.08
N LYS A 63 2.99 6.55 0.28
CA LYS A 63 4.22 7.25 0.72
C LYS A 63 4.32 7.44 2.24
N ALA A 64 3.42 6.83 3.00
CA ALA A 64 3.38 6.94 4.46
C ALA A 64 4.43 6.01 5.09
N THR A 65 4.99 6.42 6.24
CA THR A 65 5.89 5.56 7.02
C THR A 65 5.08 4.51 7.79
N ILE A 66 5.42 3.24 7.60
CA ILE A 66 4.83 2.14 8.37
C ILE A 66 5.63 1.94 9.67
N ALA A 67 4.99 2.20 10.81
CA ALA A 67 5.60 1.97 12.11
C ALA A 67 5.97 0.48 12.28
N GLY A 68 7.22 0.20 12.60
CA GLY A 68 7.73 -1.18 12.75
C GLY A 68 7.94 -1.95 11.44
N GLY A 69 7.77 -1.33 10.27
CA GLY A 69 7.85 -2.00 8.97
C GLY A 69 9.26 -2.34 8.47
N GLY A 70 10.31 -1.76 9.07
CA GLY A 70 11.69 -1.97 8.62
C GLY A 70 11.96 -1.44 7.21
N VAL A 71 12.96 -2.02 6.53
CA VAL A 71 13.34 -1.66 5.16
C VAL A 71 13.59 -2.92 4.34
N ILE A 72 13.41 -2.83 3.02
CA ILE A 72 13.82 -3.91 2.11
C ILE A 72 15.35 -4.05 2.18
N PRO A 73 15.89 -5.24 2.47
CA PRO A 73 17.33 -5.44 2.53
C PRO A 73 17.98 -5.12 1.19
N HIS A 74 18.83 -4.08 1.17
CA HIS A 74 19.56 -3.68 -0.02
C HIS A 74 20.96 -3.18 0.35
N ILE A 75 21.99 -3.81 -0.21
CA ILE A 75 23.39 -3.41 -0.03
C ILE A 75 23.92 -2.92 -1.38
N HIS A 76 24.36 -1.67 -1.43
CA HIS A 76 24.94 -1.10 -2.64
C HIS A 76 26.21 -1.87 -3.02
N LYS A 77 26.39 -2.17 -4.32
CA LYS A 77 27.47 -3.05 -4.81
C LYS A 77 28.87 -2.57 -4.42
N SER A 78 29.07 -1.26 -4.30
CA SER A 78 30.36 -0.68 -3.87
C SER A 78 30.74 -1.03 -2.43
N LEU A 79 29.76 -1.38 -1.59
CA LEU A 79 29.94 -1.71 -0.17
C LEU A 79 30.10 -3.23 0.05
N ILE A 80 29.81 -4.04 -0.97
CA ILE A 80 30.08 -5.48 -0.94
C ILE A 80 31.58 -5.66 -1.17
N GLY A 81 32.31 -6.04 -0.12
CA GLY A 81 33.74 -6.31 -0.20
C GLY A 81 34.08 -7.30 -1.33
N LYS A 82 35.27 -7.17 -1.93
CA LYS A 82 35.74 -8.10 -2.97
C LYS A 82 35.71 -9.54 -2.44
N LYS A 83 34.70 -10.32 -2.83
CA LYS A 83 34.72 -11.78 -2.65
C LYS A 83 35.81 -12.34 -3.57
N GLY A 84 36.93 -12.75 -3.00
CA GLY A 84 37.97 -13.50 -3.72
C GLY A 84 39.41 -13.12 -3.40
N GLN A 85 39.83 -13.21 -2.13
CA GLN A 85 41.19 -13.63 -1.81
C GLN A 85 41.07 -14.82 -0.85
N GLN A 86 40.75 -15.98 -1.41
CA GLN A 86 41.07 -17.23 -0.72
C GLN A 86 42.60 -17.27 -0.66
N LYS A 87 43.17 -17.03 0.53
CA LYS A 87 44.57 -17.39 0.80
C LYS A 87 44.63 -18.91 0.68
N ILE A 88 45.17 -19.38 -0.44
CA ILE A 88 45.73 -20.73 -0.55
C ILE A 88 46.95 -20.71 0.36
N VAL A 89 46.89 -21.45 1.46
CA VAL A 89 48.05 -21.86 2.26
C VAL A 89 48.18 -23.36 2.05
#